data_AF-A0A397CZW3-F1
#
_entry.id   AF-A0A397CZW3-F1
#
_cell.length_a   1.000
_cell.length_b   1.000
_cell.length_c   1.000
_cell.angle_alpha   90.00
_cell.angle_beta   90.00
_cell.angle_gamma   90.00
#
_symmetry.space_group_name_H-M   'P 1'
#
loop_
_entity.id
_entity.type
_entity.pdbx_description
1 polymer ?
#
loop_
_entity_poly.entity_id
_entity_poly.type
_entity_poly.pdbx_seq_one_letter_code
_entity_poly.pdbx_strand_id
1 'polypeptide(L)'
;MKRKLSNMDLLPVTIDLTADEEKLFDFLLDVEKQNNCGLTLRVAGGWVRDKLLGRASDDIDIVLDNMTGVAFAELVNAYETQHGHKTHAVGVIKVSSAFSNRSHDSLKANPDQSKHLETATMQLGSGWVDFVNLRAETYADDEAHRIPSMVCTAPSPFVFISLRHQEFGTPLEDAQRRDFTINSLFYNLATKSVEDFTGQGLPDLQHGVIRTPLDPTITFLDDPLRVLRAIRFASRFRFPLADDLVAALEHRAIREALVKKVSRERVGKELGGMLTGSHANPMVALTSLHRFQLDEVVFQLPTGPFFTLHPPLEAAIPPHWTDTSMACVQALHAYSSSL
;
A
#
# COMPACT_ATOMS: atom_id res chain seq x y z
N MET A 1 -14.15 -18.62 39.58
CA MET A 1 -14.86 -19.59 38.71
C MET A 1 -14.35 -19.39 37.29
N LYS A 2 -13.36 -20.18 36.88
CA LYS A 2 -12.67 -20.04 35.58
C LYS A 2 -13.61 -20.51 34.47
N ARG A 3 -14.12 -19.59 33.64
CA ARG A 3 -14.83 -19.96 32.40
C ARG A 3 -13.78 -20.47 31.41
N LYS A 4 -13.86 -21.76 31.09
CA LYS A 4 -13.20 -22.37 29.93
C LYS A 4 -13.51 -21.50 28.70
N LEU A 5 -12.49 -20.95 28.05
CA LEU A 5 -12.60 -20.58 26.63
C LEU A 5 -12.80 -21.90 25.88
N SER A 6 -14.04 -22.20 25.53
CA SER A 6 -14.34 -23.23 24.55
C SER A 6 -13.82 -22.74 23.20
N ASN A 7 -12.99 -23.56 22.55
CA ASN A 7 -12.84 -23.59 21.10
C ASN A 7 -14.25 -23.43 20.50
N MET A 8 -14.57 -22.24 20.01
CA MET A 8 -15.61 -22.09 19.02
C MET A 8 -14.91 -22.37 17.70
N ASP A 9 -15.21 -23.53 17.14
CA ASP A 9 -14.86 -23.88 15.78
C ASP A 9 -15.16 -22.69 14.88
N LEU A 10 -14.10 -22.07 14.35
CA LEU A 10 -14.19 -21.04 13.33
C LEU A 10 -14.85 -21.71 12.13
N LEU A 11 -16.13 -21.46 11.92
CA LEU A 11 -16.76 -21.75 10.64
C LEU A 11 -15.85 -21.16 9.56
N PRO A 12 -15.54 -21.91 8.49
CA PRO A 12 -14.66 -21.42 7.44
C PRO A 12 -15.22 -20.09 6.95
N VAL A 13 -14.43 -19.03 7.07
CA VAL A 13 -14.84 -17.71 6.63
C VAL A 13 -14.87 -17.75 5.10
N THR A 14 -16.08 -17.78 4.55
CA THR A 14 -16.31 -17.85 3.10
C THR A 14 -16.49 -16.46 2.52
N ILE A 15 -15.85 -16.22 1.38
CA ILE A 15 -16.06 -15.02 0.57
C ILE A 15 -16.96 -15.39 -0.62
N ASP A 16 -18.05 -14.65 -0.79
CA ASP A 16 -18.92 -14.79 -1.95
C ASP A 16 -18.34 -14.03 -3.14
N LEU A 17 -18.01 -14.76 -4.20
CA LEU A 17 -17.51 -14.19 -5.45
C LEU A 17 -18.66 -13.76 -6.35
N THR A 18 -18.47 -12.67 -7.07
CA THR A 18 -19.32 -12.33 -8.21
C THR A 18 -19.01 -13.26 -9.37
N ALA A 19 -19.95 -13.39 -10.31
CA ALA A 19 -19.75 -14.23 -11.49
C ALA A 19 -18.56 -13.79 -12.36
N ASP A 20 -18.20 -12.50 -12.34
CA ASP A 20 -17.05 -11.99 -13.07
C ASP A 20 -15.73 -12.29 -12.33
N GLU A 21 -15.69 -12.15 -11.00
CA GLU A 21 -14.54 -12.56 -10.18
C GLU A 21 -14.28 -14.06 -10.27
N GLU A 22 -15.32 -14.91 -10.24
CA GLU A 22 -15.15 -16.35 -10.35
C GLU A 22 -14.56 -16.74 -11.71
N LYS A 23 -15.08 -16.19 -12.82
CA LYS A 23 -14.50 -16.41 -14.16
C LYS A 23 -13.07 -15.93 -14.25
N LEU A 24 -12.76 -14.76 -13.67
CA LEU A 24 -11.40 -14.22 -13.66
C LEU A 24 -10.45 -15.14 -12.89
N PHE A 25 -10.83 -15.60 -11.71
CA PHE A 25 -9.98 -16.45 -10.87
C PHE A 25 -9.78 -17.83 -11.49
N ASP A 26 -10.84 -18.43 -12.04
CA ASP A 26 -10.73 -19.70 -12.77
C ASP A 26 -9.81 -19.57 -13.98
N PHE A 27 -9.92 -18.47 -14.74
CA PHE A 27 -9.03 -18.17 -15.86
C PHE A 27 -7.56 -18.07 -15.42
N LEU A 28 -7.25 -17.35 -14.34
CA LEU A 28 -5.88 -17.22 -13.84
C LEU A 28 -5.32 -18.56 -13.36
N LEU A 29 -6.14 -19.41 -12.75
CA LEU A 29 -5.76 -20.77 -12.36
C LEU A 29 -5.49 -21.66 -13.57
N ASP A 30 -6.26 -21.52 -14.66
CA ASP A 30 -5.99 -22.25 -15.91
C ASP A 30 -4.67 -21.82 -16.56
N VAL A 31 -4.35 -20.53 -16.53
CA VAL A 31 -3.04 -20.02 -16.97
C VAL A 31 -1.90 -20.64 -16.16
N GLU A 32 -2.02 -20.66 -14.83
CA GLU A 32 -1.02 -21.28 -13.95
C GLU A 32 -0.86 -22.77 -14.27
N LYS A 33 -1.98 -23.50 -14.35
CA LYS A 33 -2.01 -24.95 -14.58
C LYS A 33 -1.43 -25.35 -15.93
N GLN A 34 -1.70 -24.59 -16.98
CA GLN A 34 -1.18 -24.87 -18.31
C GLN A 34 0.34 -24.65 -18.38
N ASN A 35 0.84 -23.62 -17.72
CA ASN A 35 2.27 -23.28 -17.75
C ASN A 35 3.07 -24.03 -16.65
N ASN A 36 2.38 -24.69 -15.71
CA ASN A 36 2.93 -25.46 -14.60
C ASN A 36 4.02 -24.67 -13.85
N CYS A 37 3.68 -23.44 -13.49
CA CYS A 37 4.62 -22.49 -12.88
C CYS A 37 4.83 -22.75 -11.38
N GLY A 38 3.99 -23.59 -10.76
CA GLY A 38 4.07 -23.89 -9.34
C GLY A 38 3.75 -22.66 -8.48
N LEU A 39 2.87 -21.79 -8.98
CA LEU A 39 2.46 -20.57 -8.27
C LEU A 39 1.29 -20.88 -7.34
N THR A 40 1.31 -20.29 -6.15
CA THR A 40 0.10 -20.20 -5.34
C THR A 40 -0.51 -18.81 -5.46
N LEU A 41 -1.47 -18.68 -6.39
CA LEU A 41 -2.17 -17.42 -6.64
C LEU A 41 -3.07 -17.03 -5.46
N ARG A 42 -2.92 -15.78 -5.00
CA ARG A 42 -3.72 -15.20 -3.92
C ARG A 42 -4.21 -13.81 -4.28
N VAL A 43 -5.41 -13.44 -3.87
CA VAL A 43 -5.78 -12.02 -3.73
C VAL A 43 -5.33 -11.53 -2.36
N ALA A 44 -4.76 -10.33 -2.24
CA ALA A 44 -4.36 -9.79 -0.94
C ALA A 44 -5.01 -8.46 -0.58
N GLY A 45 -5.03 -8.18 0.72
CA GLY A 45 -5.25 -6.84 1.24
C GLY A 45 -6.68 -6.34 1.20
N GLY A 46 -6.87 -5.16 0.59
CA GLY A 46 -8.11 -4.39 0.70
C GLY A 46 -9.34 -5.13 0.19
N TRP A 47 -9.18 -5.87 -0.92
CA TRP A 47 -10.25 -6.69 -1.49
C TRP A 47 -10.75 -7.72 -0.48
N VAL A 48 -9.84 -8.49 0.14
CA VAL A 48 -10.21 -9.54 1.10
C VAL A 48 -10.99 -8.96 2.27
N ARG A 49 -10.48 -7.87 2.88
CA ARG A 49 -11.15 -7.15 3.96
C ARG A 49 -12.55 -6.67 3.57
N ASP A 50 -12.66 -6.03 2.41
CA ASP A 50 -13.92 -5.40 2.00
C ASP A 50 -14.98 -6.45 1.66
N LYS A 51 -14.60 -7.56 1.02
CA LYS A 51 -15.50 -8.70 0.78
C LYS A 51 -15.99 -9.32 2.08
N LEU A 52 -15.12 -9.48 3.08
CA LEU A 52 -15.49 -9.96 4.41
C LEU A 52 -16.41 -9.00 5.18
N LEU A 53 -16.35 -7.70 4.89
CA LEU A 53 -17.27 -6.69 5.41
C LEU A 53 -18.55 -6.56 4.58
N GLY A 54 -18.76 -7.40 3.56
CA GLY A 54 -19.91 -7.34 2.66
C GLY A 54 -19.93 -6.12 1.74
N ARG A 55 -18.75 -5.57 1.41
CA ARG A 55 -18.58 -4.40 0.54
C ARG A 55 -18.02 -4.82 -0.82
N ALA A 56 -18.39 -4.08 -1.86
CA ALA A 56 -17.77 -4.21 -3.17
C ALA A 56 -16.34 -3.65 -3.15
N SER A 57 -15.44 -4.31 -3.88
CA SER A 57 -14.06 -3.87 -4.11
C SER A 57 -13.67 -4.23 -5.53
N ASP A 58 -13.21 -3.23 -6.28
CA ASP A 58 -12.72 -3.40 -7.66
C ASP A 58 -11.19 -3.49 -7.72
N ASP A 59 -10.53 -3.32 -6.58
CA ASP A 59 -9.06 -3.26 -6.44
C ASP A 59 -8.51 -4.67 -6.17
N ILE A 60 -8.22 -5.43 -7.24
CA ILE A 60 -7.77 -6.82 -7.15
C ILE A 60 -6.24 -6.89 -7.30
N ASP A 61 -5.56 -7.09 -6.17
CA ASP A 61 -4.13 -7.37 -6.10
C ASP A 61 -3.87 -8.89 -6.08
N ILE A 62 -3.45 -9.45 -7.22
CA ILE A 62 -3.00 -10.84 -7.34
C ILE A 62 -1.52 -10.96 -6.93
N VAL A 63 -1.27 -11.73 -5.89
CA VAL A 63 0.05 -11.95 -5.31
C VAL A 63 0.70 -13.21 -5.90
N LEU A 64 1.95 -13.06 -6.30
CA LEU A 64 2.80 -14.08 -6.91
C LEU A 64 4.01 -14.39 -6.01
N ASP A 65 4.32 -15.67 -5.86
CA ASP A 65 5.32 -16.21 -4.94
C ASP A 65 6.70 -16.50 -5.56
N ASN A 66 6.79 -16.82 -6.85
CA ASN A 66 8.07 -17.20 -7.47
C ASN A 66 8.40 -16.53 -8.82
N MET A 67 7.58 -15.58 -9.28
CA MET A 67 7.82 -14.86 -10.54
C MET A 67 7.33 -13.43 -10.51
N THR A 68 7.91 -12.55 -11.33
CA THR A 68 7.50 -11.13 -11.40
C THR A 68 6.11 -10.95 -11.99
N GLY A 69 5.43 -9.85 -11.62
CA GLY A 69 4.13 -9.51 -12.19
C GLY A 69 4.16 -9.37 -13.71
N VAL A 70 5.26 -8.83 -14.26
CA VAL A 70 5.45 -8.70 -15.71
C VAL A 70 5.55 -10.07 -16.39
N ALA A 71 6.36 -10.98 -15.84
CA ALA A 71 6.51 -12.32 -16.40
C ALA A 71 5.17 -13.08 -16.41
N PHE A 72 4.39 -12.97 -15.33
CA PHE A 72 3.08 -13.60 -15.29
C PHE A 72 2.10 -12.95 -16.28
N ALA A 73 2.10 -11.63 -16.42
CA ALA A 73 1.25 -10.94 -17.40
C ALA A 73 1.59 -11.35 -18.85
N GLU A 74 2.86 -11.61 -19.17
CA GLU A 74 3.27 -12.17 -20.46
C GLU A 74 2.72 -13.60 -20.66
N LEU A 75 2.72 -14.45 -19.62
CA LEU A 75 2.11 -15.78 -19.68
C LEU A 75 0.59 -15.71 -19.93
N VAL A 76 -0.10 -14.76 -19.30
CA VAL A 76 -1.53 -14.55 -19.54
C VAL A 76 -1.79 -14.17 -21.00
N ASN A 77 -1.01 -13.25 -21.57
CA ASN A 77 -1.14 -12.88 -22.99
C ASN A 77 -0.81 -14.03 -23.95
N ALA A 78 0.17 -14.87 -23.61
CA ALA A 78 0.50 -16.06 -24.38
C ALA A 78 -0.67 -17.06 -24.38
N TYR A 79 -1.31 -17.27 -23.22
CA TYR A 79 -2.49 -18.10 -23.07
C TYR A 79 -3.67 -17.60 -23.92
N GLU A 80 -3.97 -16.30 -23.88
CA GLU A 80 -5.04 -15.69 -24.69
C GLU A 80 -4.78 -15.88 -26.19
N THR A 81 -3.54 -15.66 -26.65
CA THR A 81 -3.16 -15.83 -28.05
C THR A 81 -3.37 -17.27 -28.52
N GLN A 82 -3.01 -18.25 -27.68
CA GLN A 82 -3.16 -19.67 -28.00
C GLN A 82 -4.64 -20.09 -28.11
N HIS A 83 -5.51 -19.48 -27.32
CA HIS A 83 -6.96 -19.73 -27.34
C HIS A 83 -7.70 -18.87 -28.37
N GLY A 84 -6.98 -18.10 -29.20
CA GLY A 84 -7.55 -17.29 -30.28
C GLY A 84 -8.24 -16.01 -29.78
N HIS A 85 -7.95 -15.59 -28.56
CA HIS A 85 -8.45 -14.36 -27.97
C HIS A 85 -7.47 -13.20 -28.22
N LYS A 86 -7.93 -11.97 -27.93
CA LYS A 86 -7.10 -10.77 -28.10
C LYS A 86 -6.17 -10.61 -26.91
N THR A 87 -4.95 -10.17 -27.16
CA THR A 87 -4.00 -9.80 -26.10
C THR A 87 -4.40 -8.49 -25.44
N HIS A 88 -3.99 -8.35 -24.19
CA HIS A 88 -4.25 -7.20 -23.33
C HIS A 88 -2.98 -6.35 -23.18
N ALA A 89 -3.14 -5.03 -23.11
CA ALA A 89 -2.03 -4.14 -22.83
C ALA A 89 -1.55 -4.33 -21.39
N VAL A 90 -0.25 -4.59 -21.22
CA VAL A 90 0.39 -4.73 -19.91
C VAL A 90 1.01 -3.40 -19.51
N GLY A 91 0.46 -2.77 -18.47
CA GLY A 91 1.07 -1.61 -17.84
C GLY A 91 2.17 -2.06 -16.88
N VAL A 92 3.43 -1.83 -17.21
CA VAL A 92 4.54 -2.17 -16.33
C VAL A 92 4.81 -1.00 -15.38
N ILE A 93 4.59 -1.22 -14.09
CA ILE A 93 4.99 -0.29 -13.04
C ILE A 93 6.32 -0.77 -12.49
N LYS A 94 7.39 -0.15 -12.94
CA LYS A 94 8.71 -0.37 -12.34
C LYS A 94 8.72 0.33 -10.99
N VAL A 95 8.88 -0.41 -9.90
CA VAL A 95 9.15 0.16 -8.58
C VAL A 95 10.59 0.69 -8.58
N SER A 96 10.85 1.76 -9.33
CA SER A 96 12.04 2.57 -9.11
C SER A 96 11.71 3.50 -7.96
N SER A 97 12.44 3.38 -6.85
CA SER A 97 12.55 4.44 -5.85
C SER A 97 13.26 5.66 -6.47
N ALA A 98 12.59 6.35 -7.40
CA ALA A 98 12.95 7.64 -7.96
C ALA A 98 11.87 8.07 -8.96
N PHE A 99 10.91 8.87 -8.49
CA PHE A 99 10.31 9.84 -9.40
C PHE A 99 11.36 10.91 -9.65
N SER A 100 12.10 10.83 -10.76
CA SER A 100 12.99 11.92 -11.18
C SER A 100 12.85 12.22 -12.65
N ASN A 101 11.82 13.00 -12.99
CA ASN A 101 11.91 13.96 -14.07
C ASN A 101 12.18 15.33 -13.46
N ARG A 102 13.46 15.68 -13.30
CA ARG A 102 14.09 16.99 -13.62
C ARG A 102 15.46 17.17 -12.94
N SER A 103 16.45 17.41 -13.81
CA SER A 103 17.66 18.24 -13.68
C SER A 103 18.18 18.67 -12.30
N HIS A 104 19.46 18.33 -12.08
CA HIS A 104 20.47 19.09 -11.34
C HIS A 104 20.15 19.47 -9.88
N ASP A 105 20.42 18.55 -8.96
CA ASP A 105 21.41 18.69 -7.88
C ASP A 105 21.10 17.70 -6.73
N SER A 106 21.96 16.68 -6.66
CA SER A 106 22.54 16.10 -5.44
C SER A 106 21.73 16.09 -4.14
N LEU A 107 20.72 15.22 -4.03
CA LEU A 107 20.32 14.63 -2.75
C LEU A 107 20.18 13.10 -2.93
N LYS A 108 21.12 12.37 -2.35
CA LYS A 108 21.23 10.91 -2.40
C LYS A 108 19.99 10.26 -1.77
N ALA A 109 19.03 9.86 -2.58
CA ALA A 109 18.07 8.82 -2.22
C ALA A 109 18.85 7.51 -2.02
N ASN A 110 18.51 6.72 -0.98
CA ASN A 110 19.11 5.42 -0.72
C ASN A 110 18.67 4.43 -1.82
N PRO A 111 19.54 4.05 -2.78
CA PRO A 111 19.12 3.33 -3.98
C PRO A 111 18.96 1.81 -3.77
N ASP A 112 19.26 1.30 -2.57
CA ASP A 112 19.38 -0.15 -2.35
C ASP A 112 18.07 -0.86 -1.95
N GLN A 113 17.01 -0.15 -1.58
CA GLN A 113 15.77 -0.77 -1.10
C GLN A 113 14.69 -1.03 -2.17
N SER A 114 14.96 -0.80 -3.46
CA SER A 114 13.97 -1.03 -4.53
C SER A 114 14.57 -1.59 -5.82
N LYS A 115 15.67 -2.33 -5.69
CA LYS A 115 16.24 -3.04 -6.83
C LYS A 115 15.45 -4.33 -7.03
N HIS A 116 14.48 -4.31 -7.96
CA HIS A 116 13.89 -5.47 -8.66
C HIS A 116 12.49 -5.97 -8.27
N LEU A 117 11.52 -5.13 -7.92
CA LEU A 117 10.10 -5.53 -7.94
C LEU A 117 9.39 -4.83 -9.10
N GLU A 118 9.13 -5.56 -10.19
CA GLU A 118 8.31 -5.07 -11.31
C GLU A 118 6.89 -5.58 -11.10
N THR A 119 5.96 -4.66 -10.80
CA THR A 119 4.53 -4.97 -10.76
C THR A 119 3.92 -4.73 -12.14
N ALA A 120 2.88 -5.48 -12.47
CA ALA A 120 2.18 -5.33 -13.73
C ALA A 120 0.69 -5.09 -13.47
N THR A 121 0.12 -4.11 -14.15
CA THR A 121 -1.33 -3.91 -14.19
C THR A 121 -1.85 -4.33 -15.55
N MET A 122 -2.97 -5.03 -15.58
CA MET A 122 -3.58 -5.51 -16.81
C MET A 122 -5.10 -5.47 -16.69
N GLN A 123 -5.76 -5.04 -17.76
CA GLN A 123 -7.21 -5.10 -17.84
C GLN A 123 -7.64 -6.50 -18.26
N LEU A 124 -8.34 -7.23 -17.39
CA LEU A 124 -8.86 -8.57 -17.64
C LEU A 124 -10.36 -8.60 -17.44
N GLY A 125 -11.09 -9.10 -18.44
CA GLY A 125 -12.56 -9.06 -18.43
C GLY A 125 -13.09 -7.64 -18.31
N SER A 126 -13.90 -7.38 -17.26
CA SER A 126 -14.49 -6.07 -16.96
C SER A 126 -13.65 -5.20 -16.01
N GLY A 127 -12.56 -5.73 -15.43
CA GLY A 127 -11.81 -5.07 -14.35
C GLY A 127 -10.31 -4.87 -14.63
N TRP A 128 -9.65 -4.15 -13.72
CA TRP A 128 -8.19 -4.03 -13.67
C TRP A 128 -7.64 -4.97 -12.60
N VAL A 129 -6.54 -5.64 -12.93
CA VAL A 129 -5.87 -6.59 -12.04
C VAL A 129 -4.41 -6.20 -11.92
N ASP A 130 -3.95 -6.09 -10.69
CA ASP A 130 -2.56 -5.80 -10.37
C ASP A 130 -1.85 -7.10 -9.97
N PHE A 131 -0.79 -7.45 -10.68
CA PHE A 131 0.10 -8.55 -10.33
C PHE A 131 1.27 -8.02 -9.51
N VAL A 132 1.31 -8.45 -8.25
CA VAL A 132 2.29 -8.01 -7.26
C VAL A 132 3.05 -9.20 -6.70
N ASN A 133 4.25 -8.93 -6.19
CA ASN A 133 5.09 -9.96 -5.58
C ASN A 133 5.02 -9.91 -4.06
N LEU A 134 5.23 -11.07 -3.43
CA LEU A 134 5.49 -11.16 -1.99
C LEU A 134 6.78 -10.40 -1.64
N ARG A 135 6.69 -9.52 -0.64
CA ARG A 135 7.82 -8.72 -0.17
C ARG A 135 8.65 -9.52 0.83
N ALA A 136 9.92 -9.77 0.53
CA ALA A 136 10.88 -10.40 1.45
C ALA A 136 11.40 -9.41 2.51
N GLU A 137 11.93 -9.91 3.62
CA GLU A 137 12.69 -9.10 4.57
C GLU A 137 14.12 -8.85 4.05
N THR A 138 14.56 -7.59 4.08
CA THR A 138 15.98 -7.24 3.94
C THR A 138 16.33 -6.36 5.12
N TYR A 139 16.61 -6.97 6.27
CA TYR A 139 17.37 -6.29 7.30
C TYR A 139 18.79 -6.14 6.76
N ALA A 140 19.13 -4.93 6.34
CA ALA A 140 20.50 -4.58 5.98
C ALA A 140 21.35 -4.46 7.25
N ASP A 141 21.58 -5.58 7.91
CA ASP A 141 22.68 -5.79 8.84
C ASP A 141 23.47 -6.99 8.31
N ASP A 142 24.29 -6.74 7.30
CA ASP A 142 25.56 -7.45 7.10
C ASP A 142 26.29 -6.90 5.85
N GLU A 143 27.42 -6.25 6.10
CA GLU A 143 28.40 -5.75 5.12
C GLU A 143 29.15 -6.90 4.38
N ALA A 144 28.48 -7.99 4.02
CA ALA A 144 29.14 -9.23 3.56
C ALA A 144 28.75 -9.79 2.19
N HIS A 145 27.80 -9.20 1.43
CA HIS A 145 27.46 -9.70 0.09
C HIS A 145 28.08 -8.89 -1.05
N ARG A 146 29.40 -9.06 -1.18
CA ARG A 146 30.21 -8.51 -2.26
C ARG A 146 30.16 -9.46 -3.49
N ILE A 147 29.39 -9.05 -4.50
CA ILE A 147 29.56 -9.28 -5.95
C ILE A 147 30.02 -10.70 -6.38
N PRO A 148 29.16 -11.54 -6.98
CA PRO A 148 29.62 -12.69 -7.74
C PRO A 148 30.23 -12.23 -9.07
N SER A 149 31.49 -12.60 -9.27
CA SER A 149 32.24 -12.39 -10.51
C SER A 149 31.62 -13.21 -11.66
N MET A 150 31.64 -12.61 -12.86
CA MET A 150 31.21 -13.27 -14.09
C MET A 150 32.06 -14.50 -14.36
N VAL A 151 31.43 -15.68 -14.47
CA VAL A 151 32.01 -16.85 -15.14
C VAL A 151 31.17 -17.10 -16.38
N CYS A 152 31.70 -16.68 -17.54
CA CYS A 152 31.20 -17.08 -18.84
C CYS A 152 31.85 -18.40 -19.23
N THR A 153 31.08 -19.49 -19.29
CA THR A 153 31.50 -20.70 -20.01
C THR A 153 30.38 -21.22 -20.91
N ALA A 154 30.58 -20.99 -22.20
CA ALA A 154 30.05 -21.69 -23.39
C ALA A 154 28.58 -21.44 -23.85
N PRO A 155 28.31 -21.58 -25.18
CA PRO A 155 27.13 -21.04 -25.83
C PRO A 155 26.02 -22.09 -26.01
N SER A 156 24.79 -21.76 -25.58
CA SER A 156 23.57 -22.50 -25.93
C SER A 156 22.49 -21.50 -26.36
N PRO A 157 21.66 -21.78 -27.37
CA PRO A 157 20.69 -20.83 -27.92
C PRO A 157 19.42 -20.68 -27.06
N PHE A 158 19.36 -21.30 -25.88
CA PHE A 158 18.30 -21.03 -24.92
C PHE A 158 18.61 -19.75 -24.16
N VAL A 159 17.74 -18.76 -24.32
CA VAL A 159 17.74 -17.47 -23.63
C VAL A 159 17.95 -17.70 -22.13
N PHE A 160 19.19 -17.50 -21.68
CA PHE A 160 19.50 -17.47 -20.26
C PHE A 160 19.17 -16.05 -19.79
N ILE A 161 17.94 -15.84 -19.31
CA ILE A 161 17.62 -14.66 -18.52
C ILE A 161 18.59 -14.68 -17.36
N SER A 162 19.39 -13.62 -17.24
CA SER A 162 20.32 -13.44 -16.14
C SER A 162 19.55 -13.50 -14.82
N LEU A 163 19.58 -14.66 -14.15
CA LEU A 163 19.07 -14.87 -12.81
C LEU A 163 19.94 -14.08 -11.83
N ARG A 164 19.71 -12.77 -11.74
CA ARG A 164 20.01 -12.04 -10.51
C ARG A 164 19.05 -12.59 -9.46
N HIS A 165 19.59 -13.12 -8.37
CA HIS A 165 18.83 -13.68 -7.26
C HIS A 165 17.88 -12.60 -6.72
N GLN A 166 16.63 -12.66 -7.18
CA GLN A 166 15.53 -11.89 -6.62
C GLN A 166 14.93 -12.77 -5.53
N GLU A 167 15.04 -12.35 -4.28
CA GLU A 167 14.42 -13.06 -3.15
C GLU A 167 12.93 -12.67 -3.12
N PHE A 168 12.07 -13.65 -3.43
CA PHE A 168 10.64 -13.51 -3.21
C PHE A 168 10.33 -13.79 -1.74
N GLY A 169 9.50 -12.95 -1.14
CA GLY A 169 9.12 -13.13 0.26
C GLY A 169 8.16 -14.29 0.48
N THR A 170 7.98 -14.67 1.72
CA THR A 170 6.89 -15.57 2.13
C THR A 170 5.59 -14.78 2.36
N PRO A 171 4.41 -15.44 2.34
CA PRO A 171 3.15 -14.78 2.70
C PRO A 171 3.15 -14.16 4.09
N LEU A 172 3.89 -14.77 5.04
CA LEU A 172 4.05 -14.23 6.39
C LEU A 172 4.91 -12.95 6.39
N GLU A 173 6.02 -12.94 5.67
CA GLU A 173 6.88 -11.74 5.56
C GLU A 173 6.12 -10.58 4.90
N ASP A 174 5.38 -10.86 3.81
CA ASP A 174 4.54 -9.82 3.18
C ASP A 174 3.45 -9.32 4.12
N ALA A 175 2.79 -10.23 4.85
CA ALA A 175 1.78 -9.89 5.85
C ALA A 175 2.34 -8.96 6.93
N GLN A 176 3.52 -9.26 7.47
CA GLN A 176 4.18 -8.49 8.52
C GLN A 176 4.58 -7.09 8.05
N ARG A 177 4.89 -6.92 6.76
CA ARG A 177 5.21 -5.64 6.15
C ARG A 177 3.98 -4.78 5.82
N ARG A 178 2.76 -5.29 5.95
CA ARG A 178 1.55 -4.50 5.68
C ARG A 178 1.21 -3.56 6.82
N ASP A 179 0.33 -2.61 6.54
CA ASP A 179 0.01 -1.53 7.48
C ASP A 179 -0.81 -2.02 8.67
N PHE A 180 -1.84 -2.83 8.44
CA PHE A 180 -2.74 -3.33 9.48
C PHE A 180 -3.07 -4.81 9.30
N THR A 181 -3.35 -5.51 10.40
CA THR A 181 -3.73 -6.94 10.42
C THR A 181 -4.94 -7.23 9.55
N ILE A 182 -5.95 -6.35 9.57
CA ILE A 182 -7.14 -6.45 8.71
C ILE A 182 -6.83 -6.31 7.21
N ASN A 183 -5.65 -5.76 6.86
CA ASN A 183 -5.17 -5.60 5.49
C ASN A 183 -4.07 -6.60 5.12
N SER A 184 -3.71 -7.51 6.03
CA SER A 184 -2.72 -8.57 5.81
C SER A 184 -3.36 -9.94 5.58
N LEU A 185 -4.64 -9.95 5.20
CA LEU A 185 -5.38 -11.14 4.83
C LEU A 185 -5.15 -11.47 3.35
N PHE A 186 -5.15 -12.77 3.05
CA PHE A 186 -5.06 -13.30 1.71
C PHE A 186 -6.25 -14.19 1.41
N TYR A 187 -6.63 -14.29 0.14
CA TYR A 187 -7.62 -15.23 -0.36
C TYR A 187 -6.94 -16.13 -1.39
N ASN A 188 -6.85 -17.42 -1.09
CA ASN A 188 -6.22 -18.39 -1.96
C ASN A 188 -7.21 -18.84 -3.04
N LEU A 189 -6.86 -18.62 -4.31
CA LEU A 189 -7.74 -18.90 -5.45
C LEU A 189 -8.01 -20.40 -5.60
N ALA A 190 -7.00 -21.25 -5.36
CA ALA A 190 -7.10 -22.69 -5.55
C ALA A 190 -7.92 -23.37 -4.46
N THR A 191 -7.72 -22.99 -3.19
CA THR A 191 -8.46 -23.57 -2.06
C THR A 191 -9.77 -22.84 -1.75
N LYS A 192 -10.01 -21.69 -2.39
CA LYS A 192 -11.16 -20.80 -2.16
C LYS A 192 -11.33 -20.41 -0.69
N SER A 193 -10.21 -20.21 0.03
CA SER A 193 -10.19 -19.93 1.47
C SER A 193 -9.41 -18.67 1.83
N VAL A 194 -9.83 -18.01 2.92
CA VAL A 194 -9.08 -16.90 3.50
C VAL A 194 -7.92 -17.45 4.34
N GLU A 195 -6.73 -16.88 4.14
CA GLU A 195 -5.51 -17.20 4.87
C GLU A 195 -5.10 -15.97 5.71
N ASP A 196 -4.93 -16.18 7.02
CA ASP A 196 -4.43 -15.17 7.96
C ASP A 196 -3.09 -15.63 8.53
N PHE A 197 -2.01 -15.22 7.88
CA PHE A 197 -0.65 -15.57 8.33
C PHE A 197 -0.24 -14.86 9.63
N THR A 198 -0.89 -13.74 9.97
CA THR A 198 -0.63 -13.02 11.23
C THR A 198 -1.34 -13.67 12.43
N GLY A 199 -2.41 -14.43 12.17
CA GLY A 199 -3.32 -14.98 13.17
C GLY A 199 -4.17 -13.94 13.91
N GLN A 200 -4.06 -12.65 13.58
CA GLN A 200 -4.78 -11.54 14.22
C GLN A 200 -5.72 -10.82 13.25
N GLY A 201 -5.54 -10.94 11.93
CA GLY A 201 -6.34 -10.22 10.95
C GLY A 201 -7.83 -10.57 10.98
N LEU A 202 -8.17 -11.86 11.04
CA LEU A 202 -9.56 -12.30 11.14
C LEU A 202 -10.19 -11.92 12.49
N PRO A 203 -9.55 -12.20 13.65
CA PRO A 203 -10.03 -11.72 14.94
C PRO A 203 -10.20 -10.19 15.01
N ASP A 204 -9.23 -9.41 14.55
CA ASP A 204 -9.30 -7.95 14.60
C ASP A 204 -10.41 -7.41 13.68
N LEU A 205 -10.64 -8.03 12.52
CA LEU A 205 -11.75 -7.67 11.64
C LEU A 205 -13.10 -7.95 12.29
N GLN A 206 -13.24 -9.09 12.97
CA GLN A 206 -14.46 -9.47 13.69
C GLN A 206 -14.74 -8.54 14.88
N HIS A 207 -13.71 -8.16 15.63
CA HIS A 207 -13.84 -7.25 16.78
C HIS A 207 -13.85 -5.77 16.38
N GLY A 208 -13.54 -5.46 15.11
CA GLY A 208 -13.46 -4.11 14.59
C GLY A 208 -12.30 -3.31 15.20
N VAL A 209 -11.10 -3.86 15.21
CA VAL A 209 -9.90 -3.21 15.79
C VAL A 209 -8.88 -2.91 14.69
N ILE A 210 -8.26 -1.73 14.76
CA ILE A 210 -7.09 -1.40 13.92
C ILE A 210 -5.83 -1.71 14.72
N ARG A 211 -5.03 -2.65 14.20
CA ARG A 211 -3.77 -3.13 14.78
C ARG A 211 -2.72 -3.32 13.69
N THR A 212 -1.45 -3.09 14.01
CA THR A 212 -0.31 -3.39 13.11
C THR A 212 0.13 -4.86 13.28
N PRO A 213 0.59 -5.54 12.22
CA PRO A 213 1.10 -6.93 12.34
C PRO A 213 2.32 -7.07 13.25
N LEU A 214 3.20 -6.06 13.22
CA LEU A 214 4.39 -5.95 14.06
C LEU A 214 4.21 -4.83 15.09
N ASP A 215 5.24 -4.63 15.93
CA ASP A 215 5.28 -3.50 16.87
C ASP A 215 4.91 -2.18 16.17
N PRO A 216 3.91 -1.44 16.68
CA PRO A 216 3.47 -0.17 16.11
C PRO A 216 4.59 0.87 15.96
N THR A 217 5.52 0.93 16.91
CA THR A 217 6.61 1.91 16.91
C THR A 217 7.57 1.62 15.77
N ILE A 218 7.99 0.37 15.61
CA ILE A 218 8.83 -0.07 14.48
C ILE A 218 8.11 0.20 13.15
N THR A 219 6.84 -0.19 13.07
CA THR A 219 6.00 -0.04 11.87
C THR A 219 5.87 1.41 11.42
N PHE A 220 5.62 2.32 12.36
CA PHE A 220 5.48 3.75 12.08
C PHE A 220 6.82 4.45 11.84
N LEU A 221 7.93 3.98 12.42
CA LEU A 221 9.25 4.54 12.12
C LEU A 221 9.74 4.12 10.73
N ASP A 222 9.38 2.93 10.26
CA ASP A 222 9.70 2.44 8.91
C ASP A 222 8.92 3.23 7.83
N ASP A 223 7.58 3.24 7.93
CA ASP A 223 6.70 4.03 7.06
C ASP A 223 5.74 4.93 7.87
N PRO A 224 6.16 6.17 8.16
CA PRO A 224 5.36 7.07 8.98
C PRO A 224 4.00 7.44 8.39
N LEU A 225 3.78 7.25 7.08
CA LEU A 225 2.46 7.52 6.49
C LEU A 225 1.37 6.64 7.12
N ARG A 226 1.74 5.46 7.65
CA ARG A 226 0.82 4.53 8.33
C ARG A 226 0.12 5.15 9.54
N VAL A 227 0.70 6.18 10.16
CA VAL A 227 0.06 6.98 11.21
C VAL A 227 -1.24 7.63 10.70
N LEU A 228 -1.16 8.30 9.55
CA LEU A 228 -2.33 8.93 8.94
C LEU A 228 -3.30 7.87 8.42
N ARG A 229 -2.79 6.76 7.86
CA ARG A 229 -3.65 5.64 7.43
C ARG A 229 -4.43 5.03 8.59
N ALA A 230 -3.82 4.91 9.78
CA ALA A 230 -4.49 4.38 10.97
C ALA A 230 -5.70 5.23 11.34
N ILE A 231 -5.53 6.55 11.35
CA ILE A 231 -6.62 7.50 11.61
C ILE A 231 -7.68 7.42 10.52
N ARG A 232 -7.27 7.33 9.25
CA ARG A 232 -8.21 7.18 8.12
C ARG A 232 -9.05 5.91 8.24
N PHE A 233 -8.44 4.77 8.53
CA PHE A 233 -9.18 3.51 8.66
C PHE A 233 -10.03 3.46 9.92
N ALA A 234 -9.52 3.93 11.06
CA ALA A 234 -10.29 4.02 12.30
C ALA A 234 -11.54 4.91 12.12
N SER A 235 -11.40 6.07 11.48
CA SER A 235 -12.52 6.98 11.20
C SER A 235 -13.50 6.41 10.16
N ARG A 236 -12.99 5.80 9.08
CA ARG A 236 -13.80 5.21 7.99
C ARG A 236 -14.63 4.01 8.46
N PHE A 237 -14.04 3.12 9.24
CA PHE A 237 -14.69 1.90 9.71
C PHE A 237 -15.32 2.04 11.10
N ARG A 238 -15.03 3.14 11.81
CA ARG A 238 -15.39 3.35 13.22
C ARG A 238 -14.81 2.29 14.15
N PHE A 239 -13.63 1.80 13.80
CA PHE A 239 -12.88 0.80 14.57
C PHE A 239 -11.98 1.51 15.58
N PRO A 240 -11.98 1.13 16.88
CA PRO A 240 -10.95 1.58 17.80
C PRO A 240 -9.54 1.19 17.33
N LEU A 241 -8.58 2.02 17.71
CA LEU A 241 -7.15 1.71 17.61
C LEU A 241 -6.77 0.81 18.79
N ALA A 242 -5.91 -0.18 18.56
CA ALA A 242 -5.35 -1.00 19.65
C ALA A 242 -4.51 -0.15 20.62
N ASP A 243 -4.43 -0.54 21.90
CA ASP A 243 -3.80 0.26 22.96
C ASP A 243 -2.30 0.54 22.71
N ASP A 244 -1.58 -0.44 22.18
CA ASP A 244 -0.18 -0.32 21.74
C ASP A 244 -0.02 0.65 20.57
N LEU A 245 -0.95 0.62 19.62
CA LEU A 245 -1.03 1.56 18.50
C LEU A 245 -1.27 2.99 18.98
N VAL A 246 -2.16 3.18 19.97
CA VAL A 246 -2.43 4.47 20.61
C VAL A 246 -1.19 5.00 21.31
N ALA A 247 -0.51 4.16 22.11
CA ALA A 247 0.73 4.54 22.78
C ALA A 247 1.81 4.99 21.77
N ALA A 248 1.94 4.27 20.64
CA ALA A 248 2.85 4.65 19.58
C ALA A 248 2.52 6.01 18.96
N LEU A 249 1.24 6.28 18.65
CA LEU A 249 0.81 7.56 18.09
C LEU A 249 1.15 8.77 18.98
N GLU A 250 1.21 8.58 20.29
CA GLU A 250 1.56 9.63 21.25
C GLU A 250 3.08 9.93 21.29
N HIS A 251 3.93 9.03 20.78
CA HIS A 251 5.38 9.23 20.76
C HIS A 251 5.82 10.35 19.82
N ARG A 252 6.59 11.28 20.37
CA ARG A 252 7.16 12.42 19.63
C ARG A 252 8.04 11.99 18.45
N ALA A 253 8.82 10.92 18.60
CA ALA A 253 9.70 10.42 17.54
C ALA A 253 8.93 10.04 16.26
N ILE A 254 7.69 9.53 16.41
CA ILE A 254 6.84 9.17 15.27
C ILE A 254 6.36 10.42 14.53
N ARG A 255 5.97 11.47 15.26
CA ARG A 255 5.59 12.76 14.65
C ARG A 255 6.76 13.38 13.88
N GLU A 256 7.96 13.37 14.47
CA GLU A 256 9.17 13.85 13.81
C GLU A 256 9.53 13.03 12.56
N ALA A 257 9.36 11.71 12.61
CA ALA A 257 9.55 10.84 11.46
C ALA A 257 8.53 11.13 10.34
N LEU A 258 7.26 11.40 10.69
CA LEU A 258 6.22 11.77 9.74
C LEU A 258 6.56 13.07 8.99
N VAL A 259 7.00 14.11 9.71
CA VAL A 259 7.45 15.38 9.10
C VAL A 259 8.65 15.17 8.18
N LYS A 260 9.62 14.34 8.61
CA LYS A 260 10.91 14.19 7.92
C LYS A 260 10.85 13.28 6.70
N LYS A 261 10.09 12.18 6.76
CA LYS A 261 10.13 11.10 5.76
C LYS A 261 8.97 11.12 4.76
N VAL A 262 7.88 11.82 5.04
CA VAL A 262 6.66 11.75 4.21
C VAL A 262 6.44 13.03 3.42
N SER A 263 6.27 12.89 2.11
CA SER A 263 6.00 14.04 1.23
C SER A 263 4.62 14.65 1.50
N ARG A 264 4.53 15.96 1.27
CA ARG A 264 3.28 16.72 1.44
C ARG A 264 2.14 16.21 0.56
N GLU A 265 2.46 15.70 -0.63
CA GLU A 265 1.49 15.09 -1.55
C GLU A 265 0.86 13.83 -0.93
N ARG A 266 1.67 12.94 -0.32
CA ARG A 266 1.18 11.72 0.32
C ARG A 266 0.32 12.03 1.55
N VAL A 267 0.72 13.03 2.34
CA VAL A 267 -0.11 13.54 3.44
C VAL A 267 -1.46 14.06 2.92
N GLY A 268 -1.44 14.83 1.83
CA GLY A 268 -2.65 15.36 1.19
C GLY A 268 -3.60 14.26 0.70
N LYS A 269 -3.06 13.17 0.12
CA LYS A 269 -3.86 12.00 -0.29
C LYS A 269 -4.58 11.34 0.88
N GLU A 270 -3.87 11.09 1.99
CA GLU A 270 -4.47 10.48 3.18
C GLU A 270 -5.50 11.41 3.82
N LEU A 271 -5.20 12.72 3.94
CA LEU A 271 -6.15 13.72 4.44
C LEU A 271 -7.40 13.80 3.55
N GLY A 272 -7.24 13.82 2.23
CA GLY A 272 -8.35 13.79 1.28
C GLY A 272 -9.26 12.59 1.50
N GLY A 273 -8.69 11.41 1.75
CA GLY A 273 -9.43 10.20 2.07
C GLY A 273 -10.10 10.18 3.46
N MET A 274 -9.67 11.05 4.39
CA MET A 274 -10.35 11.25 5.68
C MET A 274 -11.54 12.21 5.58
N LEU A 275 -11.46 13.18 4.68
CA LEU A 275 -12.41 14.30 4.60
C LEU A 275 -13.48 14.14 3.52
N THR A 276 -13.20 13.35 2.47
CA THR A 276 -14.07 13.25 1.29
C THR A 276 -14.47 11.80 1.00
N GLY A 277 -15.66 11.63 0.41
CA GLY A 277 -16.22 10.33 0.05
C GLY A 277 -17.36 9.86 0.97
N SER A 278 -18.12 8.88 0.50
CA SER A 278 -19.34 8.37 1.16
C SER A 278 -19.11 7.71 2.52
N HIS A 279 -17.90 7.23 2.77
CA HIS A 279 -17.51 6.55 4.01
C HIS A 279 -16.56 7.40 4.87
N ALA A 280 -16.29 8.64 4.48
CA ALA A 280 -15.47 9.55 5.27
C ALA A 280 -16.21 9.94 6.56
N ASN A 281 -15.45 10.10 7.63
CA ASN A 281 -15.96 10.65 8.89
C ASN A 281 -15.04 11.80 9.33
N PRO A 282 -15.22 13.00 8.76
CA PRO A 282 -14.33 14.13 8.99
C PRO A 282 -14.24 14.51 10.46
N MET A 283 -15.36 14.44 11.19
CA MET A 283 -15.39 14.76 12.62
C MET A 283 -14.49 13.84 13.45
N VAL A 284 -14.60 12.52 13.25
CA VAL A 284 -13.75 11.56 13.98
C VAL A 284 -12.29 11.69 13.54
N ALA A 285 -12.04 11.89 12.25
CA ALA A 285 -10.69 12.05 11.73
C ALA A 285 -10.00 13.31 12.31
N LEU A 286 -10.64 14.47 12.23
CA LEU A 286 -10.11 15.74 12.77
C LEU A 286 -9.93 15.69 14.28
N THR A 287 -10.88 15.08 15.01
CA THR A 287 -10.75 14.88 16.46
C THR A 287 -9.54 14.00 16.80
N SER A 288 -9.31 12.94 16.01
CA SER A 288 -8.16 12.05 16.21
C SER A 288 -6.84 12.74 15.86
N LEU A 289 -6.79 13.51 14.77
CA LEU A 289 -5.61 14.30 14.41
C LEU A 289 -5.23 15.26 15.53
N HIS A 290 -6.20 15.99 16.08
CA HIS A 290 -5.97 16.89 17.20
C HIS A 290 -5.54 16.14 18.48
N ARG A 291 -6.23 15.05 18.84
CA ARG A 291 -5.89 14.22 20.00
C ARG A 291 -4.43 13.77 19.99
N PHE A 292 -3.93 13.38 18.82
CA PHE A 292 -2.57 12.87 18.66
C PHE A 292 -1.55 13.95 18.26
N GLN A 293 -1.93 15.24 18.28
CA GLN A 293 -1.08 16.38 17.93
C GLN A 293 -0.47 16.25 16.52
N LEU A 294 -1.26 15.73 15.58
CA LEU A 294 -0.87 15.54 14.18
C LEU A 294 -1.39 16.68 13.29
N ASP A 295 -2.25 17.54 13.81
CA ASP A 295 -2.72 18.77 13.16
C ASP A 295 -1.56 19.70 12.80
N GLU A 296 -0.58 19.90 13.69
CA GLU A 296 0.62 20.70 13.40
C GLU A 296 1.44 20.13 12.24
N VAL A 297 1.50 18.80 12.14
CA VAL A 297 2.21 18.09 11.07
C VAL A 297 1.43 18.17 9.77
N VAL A 298 0.12 17.94 9.81
CA VAL A 298 -0.73 17.90 8.62
C VAL A 298 -0.95 19.30 8.05
N PHE A 299 -1.09 20.33 8.87
CA PHE A 299 -1.38 21.70 8.42
C PHE A 299 -0.18 22.63 8.51
N GLN A 300 1.04 22.07 8.60
CA GLN A 300 2.27 22.84 8.63
C GLN A 300 2.37 23.80 7.43
N LEU A 301 2.54 25.09 7.71
CA LEU A 301 2.77 26.09 6.68
C LEU A 301 4.17 25.90 6.06
N PRO A 302 4.32 26.02 4.73
CA PRO A 302 5.62 25.96 4.11
C PRO A 302 6.51 27.10 4.60
N THR A 303 7.74 26.79 4.98
CA THR A 303 8.76 27.79 5.30
C THR A 303 9.54 28.17 4.04
N GLY A 304 9.59 29.45 3.68
CA GLY A 304 10.34 29.92 2.51
C GLY A 304 10.03 31.37 2.11
N PRO A 305 10.76 31.93 1.12
CA PRO A 305 10.68 33.35 0.75
C PRO A 305 9.28 33.80 0.27
N PHE A 306 8.44 32.86 -0.18
CA PHE A 306 7.05 33.11 -0.57
C PHE A 306 6.07 33.23 0.62
N PHE A 307 6.47 32.79 1.81
CA PHE A 307 5.68 32.88 3.05
C PHE A 307 6.23 33.91 4.04
N THR A 308 7.48 34.37 3.85
CA THR A 308 7.92 35.69 4.31
C THR A 308 7.45 36.77 3.33
N LEU A 309 6.15 36.80 3.02
CA LEU A 309 5.59 38.02 2.48
C LEU A 309 5.56 39.00 3.65
N HIS A 310 6.55 39.90 3.69
CA HIS A 310 6.25 41.19 4.26
C HIS A 310 4.98 41.68 3.55
N PRO A 311 3.98 42.18 4.29
CA PRO A 311 2.76 42.65 3.69
C PRO A 311 3.15 43.55 2.52
N PRO A 312 2.67 43.29 1.29
CA PRO A 312 2.89 44.27 0.24
C PRO A 312 2.20 45.53 0.74
N LEU A 313 2.99 46.56 1.06
CA LEU A 313 2.47 47.91 1.07
C LEU A 313 1.99 48.13 -0.38
N GLU A 314 0.69 47.93 -0.60
CA GLU A 314 -0.03 48.36 -1.79
C GLU A 314 0.32 47.65 -3.12
N ALA A 315 0.61 46.35 -3.15
CA ALA A 315 0.69 45.64 -4.43
C ALA A 315 -0.72 45.31 -4.97
N ALA A 316 -1.15 46.04 -6.00
CA ALA A 316 -2.40 45.78 -6.71
C ALA A 316 -2.39 44.37 -7.35
N ILE A 317 -3.45 43.61 -7.10
CA ILE A 317 -3.61 42.21 -7.54
C ILE A 317 -3.83 42.16 -9.06
N PRO A 318 -3.13 41.27 -9.81
CA PRO A 318 -3.39 41.08 -11.23
C PRO A 318 -4.83 40.58 -11.48
N PRO A 319 -5.57 41.16 -12.43
CA PRO A 319 -7.01 40.89 -12.61
C PRO A 319 -7.37 39.47 -13.07
N HIS A 320 -6.38 38.60 -13.33
CA HIS A 320 -6.59 37.21 -13.74
C HIS A 320 -6.50 36.21 -12.57
N TRP A 321 -6.21 36.66 -11.34
CA TRP A 321 -6.13 35.83 -10.13
C TRP A 321 -7.47 35.81 -9.38
N THR A 322 -8.55 35.51 -10.08
CA THR A 322 -9.92 35.71 -9.58
C THR A 322 -10.33 34.75 -8.46
N ASP A 323 -10.85 35.38 -7.41
CA ASP A 323 -11.70 34.97 -6.29
C ASP A 323 -11.32 33.76 -5.42
N THR A 324 -11.24 32.53 -5.93
CA THR A 324 -11.10 31.35 -5.04
C THR A 324 -9.69 31.23 -4.46
N SER A 325 -8.68 31.40 -5.31
CA SER A 325 -7.27 31.36 -4.88
C SER A 325 -6.94 32.52 -3.94
N MET A 326 -7.54 33.69 -4.16
CA MET A 326 -7.34 34.88 -3.35
C MET A 326 -8.04 34.77 -1.99
N ALA A 327 -9.27 34.25 -1.95
CA ALA A 327 -9.98 33.97 -0.71
C ALA A 327 -9.22 32.96 0.16
N CYS A 328 -8.64 31.93 -0.44
CA CYS A 328 -7.80 30.96 0.27
C CYS A 328 -6.52 31.60 0.84
N VAL A 329 -5.84 32.45 0.06
CA VAL A 329 -4.64 33.16 0.52
C VAL A 329 -4.96 34.16 1.63
N GLN A 330 -6.05 34.92 1.50
CA GLN A 330 -6.50 35.87 2.52
C GLN A 330 -6.98 35.18 3.80
N ALA A 331 -7.66 34.03 3.69
CA ALA A 331 -8.07 33.23 4.84
C ALA A 331 -6.86 32.60 5.56
N LEU A 332 -5.88 32.08 4.82
CA LEU A 332 -4.61 31.61 5.40
C LEU A 332 -3.85 32.75 6.10
N HIS A 333 -3.82 33.94 5.49
CA HIS A 333 -3.18 35.13 6.03
C HIS A 333 -3.86 35.63 7.32
N ALA A 334 -5.19 35.64 7.36
CA ALA A 334 -5.94 35.98 8.58
C ALA A 334 -5.70 34.96 9.71
N TYR A 335 -5.62 33.67 9.36
CA TYR A 335 -5.32 32.60 10.31
C TYR A 335 -3.89 32.69 10.86
N SER A 336 -2.88 32.95 10.02
CA SER A 336 -1.49 33.10 10.47
C SER A 336 -1.22 34.36 11.29
N SER A 337 -2.05 35.40 11.11
CA SER A 337 -1.91 36.68 11.82
C SER A 337 -2.66 36.72 13.16
N SER A 338 -3.43 35.67 13.48
CA SER A 338 -4.24 35.56 14.71
C SER A 338 -3.70 34.53 15.72
N LEU A 339 -2.58 33.87 15.39
CA LEU A 339 -1.77 33.04 16.28
C LEU A 339 -0.60 33.87 16.84
#